data_AF-A0A838KQH1-F1
#
_entry.id   AF-A0A838KQH1-F1
#
_cell.length_a   1.000
_cell.length_b   1.000
_cell.length_c   1.000
_cell.angle_alpha   90.00
_cell.angle_beta   90.00
_cell.angle_gamma   90.00
#
_symmetry.space_group_name_H-M   'P 1'
#
loop_
_entity.id
_entity.type
_entity.pdbx_description
1 polymer ?
#
loop_
_entity_poly.entity_id
_entity_poly.type
_entity_poly.pdbx_seq_one_letter_code
_entity_poly.pdbx_strand_id
1 'polypeptide(L)'
;MEVALVVGVVIIALAFDYTNGFHDAANAIATSVSTRALTPRMALLLAAVMNFAGAFLGQEIASTVSDVISPPSGEHGLVVVASGLVGAIAWNLTTWYFGLPSSSSHALIG
;
A
#
# COMPACT_ATOMS: atom_id res chain seq x y z
N MET A 1 -11.83 22.27 10.79
CA MET A 1 -11.01 21.27 11.50
C MET A 1 -11.03 19.95 10.73
N GLU A 2 -12.22 19.45 10.38
CA GLU A 2 -12.43 18.29 9.51
C GLU A 2 -11.62 18.26 8.21
N VAL A 3 -11.61 19.35 7.41
CA VAL A 3 -10.88 19.36 6.13
C VAL A 3 -9.38 19.14 6.32
N ALA A 4 -8.78 19.75 7.35
CA ALA A 4 -7.35 19.57 7.63
C ALA A 4 -7.04 18.13 8.04
N LEU A 5 -7.94 17.49 8.79
CA LEU A 5 -7.81 16.10 9.20
C LEU A 5 -7.91 15.15 7.99
N VAL A 6 -8.89 15.37 7.10
CA VAL A 6 -9.03 14.61 5.84
C VAL A 6 -7.77 14.73 4.99
N VAL A 7 -7.27 15.95 4.78
CA VAL A 7 -6.03 16.17 4.03
C VAL A 7 -4.85 15.44 4.68
N GLY A 8 -4.75 15.47 6.01
CA GLY A 8 -3.73 14.71 6.74
C GLY A 8 -3.81 13.21 6.51
N VAL A 9 -5.01 12.63 6.58
CA VAL A 9 -5.23 11.20 6.32
C VAL A 9 -4.85 10.84 4.88
N VAL A 10 -5.22 11.66 3.90
CA VAL A 10 -4.86 11.43 2.49
C VAL A 10 -3.35 11.44 2.29
N ILE A 11 -2.62 12.36 2.94
CA ILE A 11 -1.15 12.40 2.87
C ILE A 11 -0.55 11.10 3.44
N ILE A 12 -1.06 10.63 4.57
CA ILE A 12 -0.61 9.37 5.18
C ILE A 12 -0.95 8.18 4.28
N ALA A 13 -2.13 8.14 3.66
CA ALA A 13 -2.53 7.10 2.73
C ALA A 13 -1.60 7.05 1.50
N LEU A 14 -1.24 8.20 0.92
CA LEU A 14 -0.28 8.27 -0.17
C LEU A 14 1.12 7.78 0.25
N ALA A 15 1.53 8.06 1.49
CA ALA A 15 2.78 7.51 2.04
C ALA A 15 2.70 5.98 2.19
N PHE A 16 1.57 5.44 2.65
CA PHE A 16 1.33 4.00 2.69
C PHE A 16 1.42 3.39 1.30
N ASP A 17 0.72 3.94 0.30
CA ASP A 17 0.74 3.45 -1.09
C ASP A 17 2.16 3.43 -1.67
N TYR A 18 2.96 4.46 -1.38
CA TYR A 18 4.36 4.51 -1.79
C TYR A 18 5.18 3.39 -1.15
N THR A 19 5.11 3.24 0.18
CA THR A 19 5.86 2.20 0.89
C THR A 19 5.41 0.79 0.52
N ASN A 20 4.12 0.60 0.26
CA ASN A 20 3.54 -0.64 -0.21
C ASN A 20 4.08 -1.01 -1.60
N GLY A 21 4.01 -0.10 -2.56
CA GLY A 21 4.55 -0.32 -3.91
C GLY A 21 6.06 -0.59 -3.90
N PHE A 22 6.81 0.09 -3.04
CA PHE A 22 8.23 -0.17 -2.83
C PHE A 22 8.52 -1.57 -2.29
N HIS A 23 7.77 -2.00 -1.28
CA HIS A 23 7.90 -3.33 -0.67
C HIS A 23 7.59 -4.44 -1.68
N ASP A 24 6.52 -4.26 -2.47
CA ASP A 24 6.01 -5.30 -3.38
C ASP A 24 6.68 -5.30 -4.77
N ALA A 25 7.32 -4.20 -5.17
CA ALA A 25 8.04 -4.13 -6.44
C ALA A 25 9.08 -5.25 -6.58
N ALA A 26 9.80 -5.56 -5.49
CA ALA A 26 10.77 -6.65 -5.48
C ALA A 26 10.11 -8.01 -5.76
N ASN A 27 8.96 -8.27 -5.13
CA ASN A 27 8.19 -9.51 -5.32
C ASN A 27 7.67 -9.63 -6.75
N ALA A 28 7.22 -8.53 -7.36
CA ALA A 28 6.66 -8.52 -8.70
C ALA A 28 7.69 -8.78 -9.81
N ILE A 29 8.94 -8.33 -9.64
CA ILE A 29 9.97 -8.40 -10.70
C ILE A 29 11.02 -9.49 -10.48
N ALA A 30 11.06 -10.13 -9.31
CA ALA A 30 12.12 -11.08 -8.95
C ALA A 30 12.29 -12.22 -9.97
N THR A 31 11.18 -12.80 -10.46
CA THR A 31 11.21 -13.92 -11.42
C THR A 31 11.71 -13.50 -12.79
N SER A 32 11.22 -12.39 -13.34
CA SER A 32 11.63 -11.88 -14.65
C SER A 32 13.09 -11.42 -14.69
N VAL A 33 13.59 -10.86 -13.57
CA VAL A 33 14.98 -10.41 -13.46
C VAL A 33 15.94 -11.58 -13.21
N SER A 34 15.61 -12.52 -12.32
CA SER A 34 16.46 -13.68 -12.00
C SER A 34 16.63 -14.63 -13.19
N THR A 35 15.59 -14.81 -14.00
CA THR A 35 15.63 -15.59 -15.24
C THR A 35 16.29 -14.85 -16.41
N ARG A 36 16.64 -13.57 -16.23
CA ARG A 36 17.18 -12.68 -17.27
C ARG A 36 16.24 -12.45 -18.46
N ALA A 37 14.93 -12.68 -18.28
CA ALA A 37 13.93 -12.36 -19.30
C ALA A 37 13.81 -10.85 -19.52
N LEU A 38 13.97 -10.05 -18.46
CA LEU A 38 13.96 -8.59 -18.50
C LEU A 38 15.15 -8.01 -17.73
N THR A 39 15.64 -6.85 -18.17
CA THR A 39 16.58 -6.07 -17.35
C THR A 39 15.84 -5.47 -16.15
N PRO A 40 16.51 -5.22 -15.01
CA PRO A 40 15.88 -4.64 -13.83
C PRO A 40 15.10 -3.35 -14.10
N ARG A 41 15.62 -2.49 -14.99
CA ARG A 41 14.98 -1.22 -15.36
C ARG A 41 13.67 -1.44 -16.12
N MET A 42 13.67 -2.34 -17.12
CA MET A 42 12.45 -2.65 -17.88
C MET A 42 11.42 -3.36 -17.02
N ALA A 43 11.84 -4.28 -16.16
CA ALA A 43 10.93 -4.99 -15.26
C ALA A 43 10.25 -4.01 -14.28
N LEU A 44 11.01 -3.07 -13.70
CA LEU A 44 10.46 -2.04 -12.81
C LEU A 44 9.52 -1.07 -13.54
N LEU A 45 9.88 -0.63 -14.75
CA LEU A 45 9.03 0.24 -15.55
C LEU A 45 7.70 -0.45 -15.90
N LEU A 46 7.76 -1.71 -16.34
CA LEU A 46 6.58 -2.50 -16.63
C LEU A 46 5.71 -2.67 -15.38
N ALA A 47 6.30 -3.03 -14.24
CA ALA A 47 5.59 -3.16 -12.98
C ALA A 47 4.90 -1.84 -12.59
N ALA A 48 5.58 -0.70 -12.70
CA ALA A 48 4.99 0.60 -12.39
C ALA A 48 3.79 0.93 -13.30
N VAL A 49 3.92 0.74 -14.61
CA VAL A 49 2.85 1.02 -15.59
C VAL A 49 1.66 0.09 -15.37
N MET A 50 1.91 -1.22 -15.17
CA MET A 50 0.85 -2.19 -14.94
C MET A 50 0.17 -1.99 -13.58
N ASN A 51 0.90 -1.66 -12.53
CA ASN A 51 0.32 -1.38 -11.22
C ASN A 51 -0.55 -0.11 -11.25
N PHE A 52 -0.09 0.93 -11.96
CA PHE A 52 -0.89 2.13 -12.18
C PHE A 52 -2.17 1.84 -12.97
N ALA A 53 -2.08 1.08 -14.07
CA ALA A 53 -3.26 0.66 -14.84
C ALA A 53 -4.22 -0.20 -14.00
N GLY A 54 -3.68 -1.12 -13.21
CA GLY A 54 -4.44 -1.99 -12.31
C GLY A 54 -5.21 -1.23 -11.23
N ALA A 55 -4.68 -0.11 -10.74
CA ALA A 55 -5.34 0.73 -9.75
C ALA A 55 -6.72 1.26 -10.23
N PHE A 56 -6.90 1.48 -11.54
CA PHE A 56 -8.18 1.90 -12.12
C PHE A 56 -9.16 0.74 -12.31
N LEU A 57 -8.67 -0.50 -12.39
CA LEU A 57 -9.49 -1.70 -12.58
C LEU A 57 -9.89 -2.34 -11.24
N GLY A 58 -9.14 -2.08 -10.16
CA GLY A 58 -9.31 -2.71 -8.84
C GLY A 58 -10.26 -2.00 -7.87
N GLN A 59 -11.14 -1.11 -8.34
CA GLN A 59 -11.98 -0.28 -7.47
C GLN A 59 -12.92 -1.10 -6.56
N GLU A 60 -13.35 -2.29 -6.98
CA GLU A 60 -14.19 -3.18 -6.16
C GLU A 60 -13.49 -3.69 -4.88
N ILE A 61 -12.15 -3.79 -4.89
CA ILE A 61 -11.39 -4.24 -3.72
C ILE A 61 -11.39 -3.16 -2.62
N ALA A 62 -11.43 -1.88 -3.01
CA ALA A 62 -11.48 -0.77 -2.06
C ALA A 62 -12.76 -0.81 -1.20
N SER A 63 -13.90 -1.18 -1.79
CA SER A 63 -15.14 -1.37 -1.02
C SER A 63 -15.03 -2.51 -0.02
N THR A 64 -14.43 -3.64 -0.41
CA THR A 64 -14.25 -4.78 0.49
C THR A 64 -13.35 -4.44 1.69
N VAL A 65 -12.28 -3.69 1.48
CA VAL A 65 -11.39 -3.26 2.58
C VAL A 65 -12.12 -2.31 3.53
N SER A 66 -12.93 -1.39 3.00
CA SER A 66 -13.76 -0.50 3.82
C SER A 66 -14.75 -1.28 4.70
N ASP A 67 -15.37 -2.32 4.14
CA ASP A 67 -16.31 -3.17 4.89
C ASP A 67 -15.61 -3.96 6.01
N VAL A 68 -14.39 -4.45 5.77
CA VAL A 68 -13.62 -5.21 6.76
C VAL A 68 -13.18 -4.34 7.93
N ILE A 69 -12.71 -3.12 7.67
CA ILE A 69 -12.19 -2.22 8.72
C ILE A 69 -13.34 -1.56 9.50
N SER A 70 -14.48 -1.25 8.85
CA SER A 70 -15.68 -0.67 9.46
C SER A 70 -15.39 0.44 10.50
N PRO A 71 -14.65 1.50 10.15
CA PRO A 71 -14.32 2.57 11.09
C PRO A 71 -15.57 3.37 11.48
N PRO A 72 -15.64 3.93 12.71
CA PRO A 72 -16.74 4.79 13.12
C PRO A 72 -16.85 6.02 12.23
N SER A 73 -18.02 6.65 12.15
CA SER A 73 -18.20 7.85 11.33
C SER A 73 -17.60 9.11 11.98
N GLY A 74 -17.32 10.12 11.15
CA GLY A 74 -16.80 11.42 11.60
C GLY A 74 -15.30 11.44 11.92
N GLU A 75 -14.88 12.45 12.68
CA GLU A 75 -13.45 12.68 12.98
C GLU A 75 -12.78 11.49 13.68
N HIS A 76 -13.50 10.77 14.55
CA HIS A 76 -12.98 9.58 15.22
C HIS A 76 -12.60 8.46 14.23
N GLY A 77 -13.38 8.24 13.18
CA GLY A 77 -13.06 7.25 12.14
C GLY A 77 -11.78 7.59 11.40
N LEU A 78 -11.62 8.86 11.04
CA LEU A 78 -10.45 9.35 10.33
C LEU A 78 -9.18 9.20 11.18
N VAL A 79 -9.26 9.40 12.51
CA VAL A 79 -8.14 9.17 13.43
C VAL A 79 -7.79 7.68 13.53
N VAL A 80 -8.79 6.79 13.57
CA VAL A 80 -8.57 5.33 13.57
C VAL A 80 -7.87 4.90 12.28
N VAL A 81 -8.35 5.36 11.13
CA VAL A 81 -7.74 5.07 9.82
C VAL A 81 -6.31 5.61 9.74
N ALA A 82 -6.07 6.85 10.20
CA ALA A 82 -4.73 7.42 10.24
C ALA A 82 -3.78 6.55 11.09
N SER A 83 -4.23 6.10 12.24
CA SER A 83 -3.45 5.28 13.17
C SER A 83 -3.11 3.92 12.57
N GLY A 84 -4.10 3.27 11.93
CA GLY A 84 -3.91 2.02 11.19
C GLY A 84 -2.89 2.16 10.05
N LEU A 85 -3.01 3.21 9.24
CA LEU A 85 -2.05 3.49 8.17
C LEU A 85 -0.63 3.71 8.70
N VAL A 86 -0.46 4.47 9.78
CA VAL A 86 0.86 4.68 10.41
C VAL A 86 1.44 3.37 10.94
N GLY A 87 0.62 2.54 11.59
CA GLY A 87 1.02 1.20 12.04
C GLY A 87 1.46 0.30 10.89
N ALA A 88 0.67 0.26 9.82
CA ALA A 88 0.96 -0.51 8.62
C ALA A 88 2.24 -0.04 7.92
N ILE A 89 2.47 1.27 7.80
CA ILE A 89 3.72 1.85 7.28
C ILE A 89 4.91 1.41 8.13
N ALA A 90 4.81 1.56 9.45
CA ALA A 90 5.89 1.19 10.36
C ALA A 90 6.22 -0.31 10.24
N TRP A 91 5.20 -1.16 10.13
CA TRP A 91 5.38 -2.59 9.92
C TRP A 91 6.00 -2.91 8.57
N ASN A 92 5.51 -2.33 7.48
CA ASN A 92 6.07 -2.51 6.13
C ASN A 92 7.55 -2.13 6.06
N LEU A 93 7.93 -1.01 6.67
CA LEU A 93 9.34 -0.59 6.72
C LEU A 93 10.18 -1.55 7.57
N THR A 94 9.62 -2.06 8.67
CA THR A 94 10.29 -3.05 9.53
C THR A 94 10.52 -4.35 8.79
N THR A 95 9.50 -4.92 8.15
CA THR A 95 9.62 -6.19 7.42
C THR A 95 10.50 -6.05 6.21
N TRP A 96 10.43 -4.93 5.49
CA TRP A 96 11.36 -4.61 4.41
C TRP A 96 12.80 -4.59 4.90
N TYR A 97 13.08 -3.89 6.00
CA TYR A 97 14.44 -3.76 6.54
C TYR A 97 15.05 -5.13 6.89
N PHE A 98 14.25 -6.05 7.40
CA PHE A 98 14.67 -7.42 7.70
C PHE A 98 14.53 -8.41 6.53
N GLY A 99 14.07 -7.97 5.36
CA GLY A 99 13.86 -8.82 4.19
C GLY A 99 12.79 -9.90 4.39
N LEU A 100 11.82 -9.65 5.28
CA LEU A 100 10.74 -10.58 5.58
C LEU A 100 9.61 -10.42 4.56
N PRO A 101 9.14 -11.51 3.91
CA PRO A 101 7.95 -11.45 3.08
C PRO A 101 6.74 -11.17 3.98
N SER A 102 6.10 -10.02 3.78
CA SER A 102 4.95 -9.55 4.56
C SER A 102 3.85 -9.05 3.62
N SER A 103 2.60 -9.16 4.06
CA SER A 103 1.43 -8.66 3.32
C SER A 103 1.01 -7.29 3.86
N SER A 104 1.16 -6.25 3.05
CA SER A 104 0.72 -4.88 3.39
C SER A 104 -0.77 -4.79 3.69
N SER A 105 -1.61 -5.58 2.99
CA SER A 105 -3.06 -5.61 3.25
C SER A 105 -3.39 -6.18 4.63
N HIS A 106 -2.68 -7.22 5.06
CA HIS A 106 -2.84 -7.74 6.43
C HIS A 106 -2.29 -6.77 7.47
N ALA A 107 -1.20 -6.06 7.16
CA ALA A 107 -0.66 -5.02 8.04
C ALA A 107 -1.60 -3.82 8.20
N LEU A 108 -2.47 -3.55 7.22
CA LEU A 108 -3.47 -2.49 7.27
C LEU A 108 -4.75 -2.91 8.02
N ILE A 109 -5.15 -4.18 7.89
CA ILE A 109 -6.37 -4.72 8.52
C ILE A 109 -6.14 -5.11 9.99
N GLY A 110 -4.96 -5.65 10.30
CA GLY A 110 -4.60 -6.16 11.64
C GLY A 110 -4.27 -5.08 12.63
#